data_AF-A0AAE8QHC3-F1
#
_entry.id   AF-A0AAE8QHC3-F1
#
_cell.length_a   1.000
_cell.length_b   1.000
_cell.length_c   1.000
_cell.angle_alpha   90.00
_cell.angle_beta   90.00
_cell.angle_gamma   90.00
#
_symmetry.space_group_name_H-M   'P 1'
#
loop_
_entity.id
_entity.type
_entity.pdbx_description
1 polymer ?
#
loop_
_entity_poly.entity_id
_entity_poly.type
_entity_poly.pdbx_seq_one_letter_code
_entity_poly.pdbx_strand_id
1 'polypeptide(L)'
;MNTTNHGGQNAHLVDALAAADPSVRLRAALAVGTRPDPELTDALIDRCAVEPDFFVRDMLTWALCRLPAEITVPRLIRELGSDGSQARSQALHTLSKIGDPIAWPEVSALVHE
;
A
#
# COMPACT_ATOMS: atom_id res chain seq x y z
N MET A 1 20.46 -5.60 -17.87
CA MET A 1 21.61 -5.58 -16.95
C MET A 1 21.51 -4.39 -15.99
N ASN A 2 20.71 -4.49 -14.91
CA ASN A 2 20.72 -3.47 -13.84
C ASN A 2 20.11 -3.97 -12.49
N THR A 3 20.13 -5.28 -12.26
CA THR A 3 19.42 -5.91 -11.12
C THR A 3 20.07 -5.64 -9.75
N THR A 4 21.34 -5.23 -9.70
CA THR A 4 22.08 -5.03 -8.45
C THR A 4 21.82 -3.68 -7.77
N ASN A 5 21.47 -2.63 -8.52
CA ASN A 5 21.13 -1.32 -7.96
C ASN A 5 19.65 -1.22 -7.56
N HIS A 6 18.80 -2.01 -8.21
CA HIS A 6 17.35 -2.04 -7.96
C HIS A 6 17.02 -2.57 -6.57
N GLY A 7 17.57 -3.73 -6.20
CA GLY A 7 17.37 -4.32 -4.88
C GLY A 7 17.91 -3.46 -3.72
N GLY A 8 19.04 -2.76 -3.92
CA GLY A 8 19.59 -1.84 -2.92
C GLY A 8 18.73 -0.60 -2.72
N GLN A 9 18.17 -0.05 -3.79
CA GLN A 9 17.22 1.08 -3.71
C GLN A 9 15.90 0.67 -3.02
N ASN A 10 15.40 -0.53 -3.31
CA ASN A 10 14.20 -1.06 -2.65
C ASN A 10 14.42 -1.26 -1.15
N ALA A 11 15.54 -1.86 -0.74
CA ALA A 11 15.87 -2.03 0.67
C ALA A 11 15.88 -0.67 1.42
N HIS A 12 16.52 0.34 0.83
CA HIS A 12 16.51 1.70 1.40
C HIS A 12 15.09 2.29 1.48
N LEU A 13 14.23 2.06 0.49
CA LEU A 13 12.84 2.54 0.52
C LEU A 13 12.01 1.83 1.59
N VAL A 14 12.21 0.52 1.79
CA VAL A 14 11.57 -0.25 2.87
C VAL A 14 11.97 0.31 4.24
N ASP A 15 13.26 0.54 4.47
CA ASP A 15 13.74 1.16 5.72
C ASP A 15 13.16 2.56 5.92
N ALA A 16 13.08 3.36 4.84
CA ALA A 16 12.53 4.71 4.88
C ALA A 16 11.01 4.71 5.15
N LEU A 17 10.26 3.71 4.68
CA LEU A 17 8.84 3.52 5.02
C LEU A 17 8.66 3.19 6.51
N ALA A 18 9.63 2.55 7.16
CA ALA A 18 9.59 2.24 8.59
C ALA A 18 10.16 3.34 9.49
N ALA A 19 10.69 4.43 8.93
CA ALA A 19 11.36 5.48 9.68
C ALA A 19 10.45 6.16 10.72
N ALA A 20 11.03 6.63 11.84
CA ALA A 20 10.28 7.30 12.89
C ALA A 20 9.66 8.64 12.44
N ASP A 21 10.35 9.38 11.56
CA ASP A 21 9.89 10.67 11.04
C ASP A 21 8.83 10.49 9.92
N PRO A 22 7.60 11.00 10.09
CA PRO A 22 6.56 10.95 9.06
C PRO A 22 6.99 11.59 7.73
N SER A 23 7.86 12.60 7.76
CA SER A 23 8.36 13.27 6.55
C SER A 23 9.29 12.36 5.73
N VAL A 24 9.99 11.43 6.39
CA VAL A 24 10.80 10.40 5.71
C VAL A 24 9.89 9.38 5.06
N ARG A 25 8.88 8.88 5.79
CA ARG A 25 7.90 7.91 5.27
C ARG A 25 7.10 8.48 4.10
N LEU A 26 6.65 9.73 4.21
CA LEU A 26 5.94 10.44 3.13
C LEU A 26 6.77 10.49 1.85
N ARG A 27 8.05 10.86 1.97
CA ARG A 27 8.98 10.90 0.83
C ARG A 27 9.26 9.52 0.24
N ALA A 28 9.34 8.49 1.08
CA ALA A 28 9.48 7.12 0.63
C ALA A 28 8.25 6.69 -0.20
N ALA A 29 7.03 6.85 0.34
CA ALA A 29 5.79 6.55 -0.36
C ALA A 29 5.67 7.33 -1.69
N LEU A 30 6.01 8.64 -1.68
CA LEU A 30 6.06 9.47 -2.89
C LEU A 30 7.06 8.94 -3.92
N ALA A 31 8.24 8.50 -3.49
CA ALA A 31 9.24 7.94 -4.38
C ALA A 31 8.76 6.64 -5.03
N VAL A 32 8.16 5.73 -4.25
CA VAL A 32 7.56 4.49 -4.76
C VAL A 32 6.45 4.79 -5.76
N GLY A 33 5.51 5.68 -5.42
CA GLY A 33 4.47 6.05 -6.37
C GLY A 33 5.04 6.72 -7.62
N THR A 34 6.05 7.59 -7.51
CA THR A 34 6.66 8.23 -8.68
C THR A 34 7.31 7.22 -9.63
N ARG A 35 7.95 6.18 -9.10
CA ARG A 35 8.56 5.09 -9.88
C ARG A 35 8.07 3.75 -9.34
N PRO A 36 6.87 3.30 -9.75
CA PRO A 36 6.24 2.11 -9.20
C PRO A 36 7.07 0.87 -9.47
N ASP A 37 7.29 0.10 -8.42
CA ASP A 37 7.91 -1.21 -8.48
C ASP A 37 7.04 -2.22 -7.72
N PRO A 38 6.52 -3.27 -8.39
CA PRO A 38 5.73 -4.31 -7.75
C PRO A 38 6.40 -5.03 -6.57
N GLU A 39 7.73 -5.03 -6.48
CA GLU A 39 8.42 -5.61 -5.32
C GLU A 39 8.14 -4.87 -4.01
N LEU A 40 7.66 -3.62 -4.07
CA LEU A 40 7.37 -2.79 -2.90
C LEU A 40 5.89 -2.84 -2.48
N THR A 41 5.04 -3.62 -3.15
CA THR A 41 3.61 -3.70 -2.82
C THR A 41 3.38 -4.10 -1.37
N ASP A 42 4.05 -5.16 -0.90
CA ASP A 42 3.86 -5.69 0.46
C ASP A 42 4.34 -4.67 1.51
N ALA A 43 5.47 -3.99 1.28
CA ALA A 43 5.97 -2.96 2.19
C ALA A 43 5.03 -1.75 2.33
N LEU A 44 4.36 -1.33 1.24
CA LEU A 44 3.35 -0.27 1.30
C LEU A 44 2.10 -0.72 2.06
N ILE A 45 1.65 -1.96 1.86
CA ILE A 45 0.49 -2.54 2.54
C ILE A 45 0.76 -2.67 4.05
N ASP A 46 1.90 -3.24 4.42
CA ASP A 46 2.34 -3.36 5.81
C ASP A 46 2.38 -1.99 6.48
N ARG A 47 2.83 -0.96 5.74
CA ARG A 47 2.85 0.39 6.28
C ARG A 47 1.46 1.00 6.43
N CYS A 48 0.55 0.78 5.48
CA CYS A 48 -0.85 1.19 5.58
C CYS A 48 -1.51 0.66 6.86
N ALA A 49 -1.19 -0.58 7.26
CA ALA A 49 -1.77 -1.21 8.44
C ALA A 49 -1.48 -0.48 9.77
N VAL A 50 -0.37 0.27 9.85
CA VAL A 50 0.13 0.85 11.12
C VAL A 50 0.44 2.35 11.07
N GLU A 51 0.37 3.01 9.92
CA GLU A 51 0.69 4.43 9.75
C GLU A 51 -0.22 5.39 10.54
N PRO A 52 0.29 6.11 11.57
CA PRO A 52 -0.52 7.05 12.32
C PRO A 52 -0.74 8.38 11.61
N ASP A 53 0.14 8.79 10.70
CA ASP A 53 0.06 10.09 10.03
C ASP A 53 -0.91 10.06 8.84
N PHE A 54 -1.87 10.99 8.82
CA PHE A 54 -2.89 11.06 7.78
C PHE A 54 -2.32 11.33 6.39
N PHE A 55 -1.36 12.26 6.26
CA PHE A 55 -0.79 12.60 4.96
C PHE A 55 0.05 11.45 4.40
N VAL A 56 0.72 10.70 5.29
CA VAL A 56 1.43 9.48 4.87
C VAL A 56 0.43 8.42 4.41
N ARG A 57 -0.70 8.20 5.11
CA ARG A 57 -1.74 7.25 4.67
C ARG A 57 -2.32 7.58 3.29
N ASP A 58 -2.57 8.86 3.01
CA ASP A 58 -3.05 9.30 1.69
C ASP A 58 -2.00 9.05 0.60
N MET A 59 -0.72 9.36 0.89
CA MET A 59 0.37 9.10 -0.04
C MET A 59 0.62 7.61 -0.29
N LEU A 60 0.50 6.75 0.73
CA LEU A 60 0.59 5.29 0.59
C LEU A 60 -0.54 4.77 -0.31
N THR A 61 -1.76 5.26 -0.12
CA THR A 61 -2.91 4.95 -0.98
C THR A 61 -2.65 5.34 -2.43
N TRP A 62 -2.16 6.56 -2.66
CA TRP A 62 -1.80 7.05 -3.98
C TRP A 62 -0.70 6.19 -4.63
N ALA A 63 0.33 5.80 -3.87
CA ALA A 63 1.39 4.93 -4.36
C ALA A 63 0.87 3.53 -4.75
N LEU A 64 0.01 2.93 -3.92
CA LEU A 64 -0.63 1.65 -4.21
C LEU A 64 -1.50 1.69 -5.47
N CYS A 65 -2.23 2.79 -5.71
CA CYS A 65 -3.03 2.98 -6.92
C CYS A 65 -2.19 3.06 -8.21
N ARG A 66 -0.87 3.19 -8.11
CA ARG A 66 0.06 3.27 -9.25
C ARG A 66 0.79 1.97 -9.54
N LEU A 67 0.63 0.97 -8.67
CA LEU A 67 1.15 -0.38 -8.89
C LEU A 67 0.18 -1.20 -9.74
N PRO A 68 0.65 -2.28 -10.40
CA PRO A 68 -0.23 -3.15 -11.18
C PRO A 68 -1.37 -3.71 -10.32
N ALA A 69 -2.60 -3.60 -10.81
CA ALA A 69 -3.81 -3.99 -10.08
C ALA A 69 -3.83 -5.51 -9.84
N GLU A 70 -3.36 -6.30 -10.81
CA GLU A 70 -3.27 -7.75 -10.73
C GLU A 70 -2.35 -8.26 -9.60
N ILE A 71 -1.45 -7.40 -9.12
CA ILE A 71 -0.56 -7.67 -7.97
C ILE A 71 -1.16 -7.09 -6.69
N THR A 72 -1.72 -5.88 -6.76
CA THR A 72 -2.11 -5.07 -5.60
C THR A 72 -3.48 -5.48 -5.05
N VAL A 73 -4.48 -5.69 -5.90
CA VAL A 73 -5.86 -6.00 -5.51
C VAL A 73 -5.97 -7.28 -4.70
N PRO A 74 -5.37 -8.43 -5.10
CA PRO A 74 -5.46 -9.66 -4.31
C PRO A 74 -4.83 -9.54 -2.92
N ARG A 75 -3.87 -8.63 -2.73
CA ARG A 75 -3.25 -8.39 -1.41
C ARG A 75 -4.14 -7.52 -0.54
N LEU A 76 -4.69 -6.44 -1.08
CA LEU A 76 -5.62 -5.57 -0.35
C LEU A 76 -6.90 -6.33 0.05
N ILE A 77 -7.37 -7.27 -0.77
CA ILE A 77 -8.49 -8.14 -0.40
C ILE A 77 -8.19 -8.93 0.88
N ARG A 78 -6.95 -9.44 1.07
CA ARG A 78 -6.59 -10.15 2.30
C ARG A 78 -6.65 -9.26 3.53
N GLU A 79 -6.25 -8.00 3.40
CA GLU A 79 -6.29 -7.03 4.48
C GLU A 79 -7.71 -6.67 4.95
N LEU A 80 -8.74 -6.95 4.15
CA LEU A 80 -10.13 -6.82 4.59
C LEU A 80 -10.48 -7.78 5.75
N GLY A 81 -9.77 -8.92 5.85
CA GLY A 81 -9.90 -9.88 6.94
C GLY A 81 -8.94 -9.65 8.11
N SER A 82 -8.16 -8.57 8.10
CA SER A 82 -7.20 -8.26 9.18
C SER A 82 -7.89 -7.94 10.49
N ASP A 83 -7.33 -8.34 11.64
CA ASP A 83 -7.82 -7.94 12.97
C ASP A 83 -7.65 -6.43 13.22
N GLY A 84 -6.71 -5.78 12.53
CA GLY A 84 -6.43 -4.34 12.64
C GLY A 84 -7.46 -3.49 11.90
N SER A 85 -8.20 -2.64 12.63
CA SER A 85 -9.20 -1.73 12.04
C SER A 85 -8.60 -0.76 11.02
N GLN A 86 -7.35 -0.35 11.21
CA GLN A 86 -6.65 0.51 10.26
C GLN A 86 -6.29 -0.23 8.97
N ALA A 87 -5.81 -1.48 9.06
CA ALA A 87 -5.53 -2.29 7.87
C ALA A 87 -6.80 -2.48 7.03
N ARG A 88 -7.90 -2.88 7.66
CA ARG A 88 -9.21 -3.02 6.98
C ARG A 88 -9.67 -1.72 6.31
N SER A 89 -9.64 -0.60 7.04
CA SER A 89 -10.12 0.68 6.52
C SER A 89 -9.25 1.25 5.40
N GLN A 90 -7.92 1.13 5.49
CA GLN A 90 -7.00 1.53 4.42
C GLN A 90 -7.13 0.63 3.19
N ALA A 91 -7.33 -0.68 3.38
CA ALA A 91 -7.57 -1.62 2.29
C ALA A 91 -8.86 -1.28 1.55
N LEU A 92 -9.97 -1.10 2.27
CA LEU A 92 -11.25 -0.69 1.70
C LEU A 92 -11.13 0.65 0.96
N HIS A 93 -10.46 1.64 1.57
CA HIS A 93 -10.23 2.94 0.95
C HIS A 93 -9.46 2.79 -0.37
N THR A 94 -8.34 2.05 -0.37
CA THR A 94 -7.51 1.87 -1.56
C THR A 94 -8.24 1.09 -2.65
N LEU A 95 -8.95 0.01 -2.30
CA LEU A 95 -9.77 -0.77 -3.24
C LEU A 95 -10.84 0.10 -3.91
N SER A 96 -11.47 1.02 -3.15
CA SER A 96 -12.45 1.97 -3.71
C SER A 96 -11.85 2.93 -4.74
N LYS A 97 -10.54 3.23 -4.65
CA LYS A 97 -9.81 4.08 -5.60
C LYS A 97 -9.31 3.33 -6.82
N ILE A 98 -8.90 2.07 -6.65
CA ILE A 98 -8.50 1.20 -7.76
C ILE A 98 -9.72 0.86 -8.62
N GLY A 99 -10.85 0.51 -7.99
CA GLY A 99 -12.11 0.24 -8.69
C GLY A 99 -12.11 -1.09 -9.47
N ASP A 100 -11.26 -2.04 -9.10
CA ASP A 100 -11.22 -3.36 -9.75
C ASP A 100 -12.44 -4.21 -9.33
N PRO A 101 -13.28 -4.70 -10.28
CA PRO A 101 -14.46 -5.50 -9.98
C PRO A 101 -14.18 -6.80 -9.23
N ILE A 102 -12.95 -7.34 -9.29
CA ILE A 102 -12.57 -8.56 -8.56
C ILE A 102 -12.73 -8.38 -7.04
N ALA A 103 -12.58 -7.16 -6.52
CA ALA A 103 -12.74 -6.87 -5.11
C ALA A 103 -14.20 -6.79 -4.64
N TRP A 104 -15.17 -6.68 -5.57
CA TRP A 104 -16.56 -6.38 -5.23
C TRP A 104 -17.25 -7.42 -4.34
N PRO A 105 -17.09 -8.75 -4.56
CA PRO A 105 -17.72 -9.74 -3.69
C PRO A 105 -17.29 -9.58 -2.22
N GLU A 106 -16.00 -9.37 -1.98
CA GLU A 106 -15.43 -9.23 -0.64
C GLU A 106 -15.82 -7.89 0.01
N VAL A 107 -15.80 -6.80 -0.77
CA VAL A 107 -16.21 -5.48 -0.28
C VAL A 107 -17.70 -5.43 0.07
N SER A 108 -18.56 -6.00 -0.78
CA SER A 108 -20.01 -5.96 -0.56
C SER A 108 -20.45 -6.78 0.65
N ALA A 109 -19.76 -7.89 0.96
CA ALA A 109 -20.02 -8.68 2.16
C ALA A 109 -19.90 -7.84 3.44
N LEU A 110 -18.93 -6.93 3.51
CA LEU A 110 -18.67 -6.08 4.68
C LEU A 110 -19.68 -4.94 4.89
N VAL A 111 -20.47 -4.58 3.87
CA VAL A 111 -21.47 -3.50 3.96
C VAL A 111 -22.84 -4.04 4.41
N HIS A 112 -23.00 -5.38 4.38
CA HIS A 112 -24.22 -6.07 4.75
C HIS A 112 -24.15 -6.80 6.10
N GLU A 113 -23.03 -6.68 6.81
CA GLU A 113 -22.88 -7.03 8.24
C GLU A 113 -23.31 -5.88 9.16
#